data_AF-A0A7Y5CB80-F1
#
_entry.id   AF-A0A7Y5CB80-F1
#
_cell.length_a   1.000
_cell.length_b   1.000
_cell.length_c   1.000
_cell.angle_alpha   90.00
_cell.angle_beta   90.00
_cell.angle_gamma   90.00
#
_symmetry.space_group_name_H-M   'P 1'
#
loop_
_entity.id
_entity.type
_entity.pdbx_description
1 polymer ?
#
loop_
_entity_poly.entity_id
_entity_poly.type
_entity_poly.pdbx_seq_one_letter_code
_entity_poly.pdbx_strand_id
1 'polypeptide(L)'
;MDSNQNRKSKVQNSISLVVPLLVLLAPAASAQKNDTFPKKDDPLHVRVAMFDQLMRDNHWNEGIFMQQVIFPPAGTERPLVASQEDGCGVTAEYLAGYSHMYHATKDPKAREYANKVFAGIEQLERVTGIPGVVARSFNKTDKPLWHEKVYFFSTEWHWSKSMPGYRWQGDLSSDKFVDLCYGLSTYFDLCADDEHKARAAAFIDRFVGRCVDHNFKLVDYDGKMTLWGNFCPDLPHEPLNALEMLAGLRTAYHMTGKPRYLSAYQMLIERYHYDEQAMFAKVLFPKEWTVPWDDHLAAKSYWQLLRYETDPLLLNRYRTAMNRHWWDWKNSELRRHNEIWYHMLYQVLTGEQVVGEKCIAAIKNMWGFDRDTRTFDIPQDDGTTKAVESEIEGNSTDLFVTYWFGRDHGIIDPAW
;
A
#
# COMPACT_ATOMS: atom_id res chain seq x y z
N MET A 1 2.20 16.54 100.95
CA MET A 1 1.80 15.12 100.96
C MET A 1 1.41 14.77 99.53
N ASP A 2 2.40 14.70 98.65
CA ASP A 2 3.15 13.47 98.33
C ASP A 2 2.28 12.45 97.59
N SER A 3 2.49 12.30 96.29
CA SER A 3 3.47 11.31 95.79
C SER A 3 3.24 10.96 94.31
N ASN A 4 4.38 10.83 93.61
CA ASN A 4 4.69 9.93 92.49
C ASN A 4 3.91 10.06 91.17
N GLN A 5 4.53 10.62 90.12
CA GLN A 5 5.50 9.96 89.20
C GLN A 5 5.02 8.61 88.63
N ASN A 6 4.57 8.62 87.38
CA ASN A 6 5.18 7.88 86.24
C ASN A 6 4.21 7.83 85.05
N ARG A 7 4.36 8.75 84.09
CA ARG A 7 3.86 8.57 82.72
C ARG A 7 5.06 8.15 81.85
N LYS A 8 5.24 6.84 81.69
CA LYS A 8 6.09 6.29 80.63
C LYS A 8 5.32 6.42 79.30
N SER A 9 5.71 7.37 78.45
CA SER A 9 5.33 7.37 77.05
C SER A 9 6.08 6.23 76.36
N LYS A 10 5.33 5.28 75.78
CA LYS A 10 5.89 4.32 74.84
C LYS A 10 6.27 5.07 73.57
N VAL A 11 7.57 5.26 73.36
CA VAL A 11 8.14 5.62 72.07
C VAL A 11 7.85 4.47 71.11
N GLN A 12 7.01 4.74 70.12
CA GLN A 12 6.75 3.83 69.02
C GLN A 12 7.95 3.92 68.08
N ASN A 13 8.87 2.97 68.17
CA ASN A 13 9.94 2.82 67.19
C ASN A 13 9.32 2.38 65.86
N SER A 14 9.03 3.32 64.97
CA SER A 14 8.82 3.06 63.56
C SER A 14 10.15 2.66 62.94
N ILE A 15 10.39 1.36 62.83
CA ILE A 15 11.43 0.82 61.96
C ILE A 15 10.96 1.10 60.52
N SER A 16 11.48 2.16 59.92
CA SER A 16 11.41 2.36 58.48
C SER A 16 12.24 1.25 57.82
N LEU A 17 11.58 0.15 57.45
CA LEU A 17 12.14 -0.78 56.47
C LEU A 17 12.23 -0.02 55.14
N VAL A 18 13.41 0.53 54.86
CA VAL A 18 13.81 0.89 53.50
C VAL A 18 13.98 -0.44 52.78
N VAL A 19 12.90 -0.93 52.17
CA VAL A 19 12.99 -1.96 51.15
C VAL A 19 13.76 -1.31 50.00
N PRO A 20 14.94 -1.82 49.61
CA PRO A 20 15.55 -1.35 48.39
C PRO A 20 14.58 -1.75 47.29
N LEU A 21 13.96 -0.76 46.65
CA LEU A 21 13.24 -0.95 45.42
C LEU A 21 14.30 -1.41 44.42
N LEU A 22 14.50 -2.73 44.31
CA LEU A 22 15.17 -3.30 43.16
C LEU A 22 14.29 -2.88 41.98
N VAL A 23 14.71 -1.81 41.31
CA VAL A 23 14.32 -1.55 39.94
C VAL A 23 14.90 -2.72 39.18
N LEU A 24 14.11 -3.79 39.09
CA LEU A 24 14.24 -4.75 38.00
C LEU A 24 14.09 -3.89 36.76
N LEU A 25 15.22 -3.52 36.14
CA LEU A 25 15.25 -3.17 34.74
C LEU A 25 14.66 -4.38 34.04
N ALA A 26 13.35 -4.33 33.78
CA ALA A 26 12.76 -5.17 32.78
C ALA A 26 13.62 -4.99 31.53
N PRO A 27 14.08 -6.07 30.88
CA PRO A 27 14.72 -5.89 29.58
C PRO A 27 13.72 -5.11 28.74
N ALA A 28 14.15 -3.99 28.16
CA ALA A 28 13.38 -3.30 27.15
C ALA A 28 12.93 -4.39 26.17
N ALA A 29 11.62 -4.61 26.09
CA ALA A 29 11.08 -5.65 25.23
C ALA A 29 11.53 -5.31 23.81
N SER A 30 12.41 -6.12 23.23
CA SER A 30 13.12 -5.75 22.01
C SER A 30 12.12 -5.53 20.88
N ALA A 31 12.00 -4.27 20.50
CA ALA A 31 11.18 -3.73 19.43
C ALA A 31 11.71 -4.06 18.03
N GLN A 32 12.08 -5.32 17.82
CA GLN A 32 12.71 -5.82 16.62
C GLN A 32 12.45 -7.32 16.56
N LYS A 33 11.79 -7.80 15.50
CA LYS A 33 11.46 -9.22 15.38
C LYS A 33 12.30 -9.95 14.35
N ASN A 34 12.88 -9.27 13.35
CA ASN A 34 13.70 -9.94 12.35
C ASN A 34 14.78 -9.05 11.72
N ASP A 35 16.03 -9.53 11.79
CA ASP A 35 17.23 -8.92 11.18
C ASP A 35 17.96 -9.87 10.23
N THR A 36 17.28 -10.95 9.82
CA THR A 36 17.86 -11.98 8.97
C THR A 36 17.62 -11.64 7.51
N PHE A 37 18.61 -11.02 6.87
CA PHE A 37 18.58 -10.71 5.44
C PHE A 37 19.10 -11.86 4.59
N PRO A 38 18.60 -12.04 3.37
CA PRO A 38 19.22 -12.95 2.43
C PRO A 38 20.59 -12.43 1.98
N LYS A 39 21.38 -13.27 1.32
CA LYS A 39 22.61 -12.88 0.62
C LYS A 39 22.29 -12.52 -0.82
N LYS A 40 23.13 -11.68 -1.44
CA LYS A 40 22.93 -11.25 -2.84
C LYS A 40 23.04 -12.43 -3.83
N ASP A 41 23.80 -13.47 -3.49
CA ASP A 41 24.00 -14.69 -4.28
C ASP A 41 23.02 -15.82 -3.95
N ASP A 42 22.11 -15.63 -2.97
CA ASP A 42 21.04 -16.59 -2.72
C ASP A 42 20.10 -16.68 -3.94
N PRO A 43 19.54 -17.87 -4.23
CA PRO A 43 18.49 -18.02 -5.23
C PRO A 43 17.35 -17.01 -5.03
N LEU A 44 16.76 -16.52 -6.12
CA LEU A 44 15.70 -15.52 -6.10
C LEU A 44 14.53 -15.96 -5.23
N HIS A 45 14.09 -17.21 -5.31
CA HIS A 45 12.99 -17.71 -4.47
C HIS A 45 13.32 -17.64 -2.96
N VAL A 46 14.58 -17.85 -2.58
CA VAL A 46 15.04 -17.69 -1.18
C VAL A 46 14.99 -16.23 -0.77
N ARG A 47 15.53 -15.33 -1.60
CA ARG A 47 15.48 -13.88 -1.36
C ARG A 47 14.05 -13.38 -1.18
N VAL A 48 13.14 -13.75 -2.07
CA VAL A 48 11.73 -13.35 -2.01
C VAL A 48 11.06 -13.85 -0.74
N ALA A 49 11.28 -15.12 -0.35
CA ALA A 49 10.71 -15.67 0.88
C ALA A 49 11.23 -14.96 2.15
N MET A 50 12.52 -14.61 2.18
CA MET A 50 13.12 -13.89 3.30
C MET A 50 12.63 -12.44 3.37
N PHE A 51 12.50 -11.75 2.23
CA PHE A 51 11.92 -10.41 2.17
C PHE A 51 10.43 -10.38 2.55
N ASP A 52 9.64 -11.38 2.14
CA ASP A 52 8.25 -11.52 2.62
C ASP A 52 8.18 -11.68 4.14
N GLN A 53 9.09 -12.48 4.72
CA GLN A 53 9.17 -12.66 6.16
C GLN A 53 9.56 -11.34 6.86
N LEU A 54 10.54 -10.61 6.35
CA LEU A 54 10.92 -9.28 6.87
C LEU A 54 9.74 -8.29 6.81
N MET A 55 9.03 -8.24 5.69
CA MET A 55 7.82 -7.41 5.55
C MET A 55 6.76 -7.76 6.61
N ARG A 56 6.47 -9.05 6.81
CA ARG A 56 5.49 -9.49 7.81
C ARG A 56 5.92 -9.25 9.25
N ASP A 57 7.22 -9.31 9.54
CA ASP A 57 7.72 -9.15 10.90
C ASP A 57 7.90 -7.68 11.30
N ASN A 58 8.35 -6.84 10.36
CA ASN A 58 8.77 -5.47 10.65
C ASN A 58 7.77 -4.41 10.12
N HIS A 59 7.10 -4.64 8.99
CA HIS A 59 6.23 -3.63 8.35
C HIS A 59 4.74 -3.81 8.64
N TRP A 60 4.35 -4.94 9.24
CA TRP A 60 2.95 -5.27 9.50
C TRP A 60 2.33 -4.38 10.58
N ASN A 61 1.20 -3.74 10.24
CA ASN A 61 0.40 -2.94 11.14
C ASN A 61 -1.09 -3.30 10.97
N GLU A 62 -1.62 -4.18 11.82
CA GLU A 62 -3.05 -4.55 11.83
C GLU A 62 -3.65 -4.96 10.46
N GLY A 63 -2.84 -5.53 9.55
CA GLY A 63 -3.26 -5.95 8.21
C GLY A 63 -2.82 -5.02 7.08
N ILE A 64 -2.34 -3.81 7.39
CA ILE A 64 -1.69 -2.92 6.41
C ILE A 64 -0.17 -3.01 6.54
N PHE A 65 0.54 -2.68 5.46
CA PHE A 65 2.00 -2.67 5.42
C PHE A 65 2.53 -1.25 5.32
N MET A 66 3.46 -0.92 6.22
CA MET A 66 4.15 0.36 6.19
C MET A 66 5.15 0.38 5.03
N GLN A 67 5.12 1.45 4.23
CA GLN A 67 6.05 1.59 3.10
C GLN A 67 7.50 1.76 3.54
N GLN A 68 7.69 2.23 4.78
CA GLN A 68 8.97 2.45 5.42
C GLN A 68 8.79 2.24 6.92
N VAL A 69 9.85 1.82 7.60
CA VAL A 69 9.88 1.68 9.06
C VAL A 69 11.17 2.26 9.62
N ILE A 70 11.05 2.96 10.75
CA ILE A 70 12.19 3.48 11.51
C ILE A 70 12.25 2.73 12.84
N PHE A 71 13.43 2.18 13.14
CA PHE A 71 13.67 1.43 14.38
C PHE A 71 14.11 2.37 15.51
N PRO A 72 13.94 1.99 16.79
CA PRO A 72 14.52 2.75 17.90
C PRO A 72 16.04 2.98 17.68
N PRO A 73 16.61 4.13 18.10
CA PRO A 73 16.07 5.11 19.05
C PRO A 73 15.21 6.26 18.47
N ALA A 74 15.04 6.40 17.15
CA ALA A 74 14.11 7.36 16.52
C ALA A 74 12.75 6.73 16.20
N GLY A 75 12.70 5.40 16.16
CA GLY A 75 11.50 4.60 16.08
C GLY A 75 10.73 4.48 17.40
N THR A 76 9.49 4.03 17.32
CA THR A 76 8.75 3.51 18.48
C THR A 76 9.01 2.02 18.64
N GLU A 77 8.69 1.45 19.81
CA GLU A 77 8.88 0.00 20.03
C GLU A 77 8.08 -0.90 19.07
N ARG A 78 7.04 -0.32 18.47
CA ARG A 78 6.37 -0.88 17.30
C ARG A 78 6.73 0.04 16.16
N PRO A 79 7.37 -0.41 15.08
CA PRO A 79 7.83 0.45 13.99
C PRO A 79 6.66 1.03 13.16
N LEU A 80 5.92 1.95 13.76
CA LEU A 80 4.76 2.66 13.21
C LEU A 80 5.11 4.11 12.87
N VAL A 81 6.39 4.49 12.93
CA VAL A 81 6.85 5.86 12.66
C VAL A 81 7.76 5.85 11.45
N ALA A 82 7.31 6.49 10.37
CA ALA A 82 8.00 6.70 9.10
C ALA A 82 7.07 7.50 8.18
N SER A 83 7.48 7.68 6.92
CA SER A 83 6.58 8.02 5.82
C SER A 83 5.48 6.95 5.70
N GLN A 84 4.20 7.34 5.64
CA GLN A 84 3.03 6.44 5.58
C GLN A 84 2.06 6.76 4.44
N GLU A 85 2.38 7.73 3.61
CA GLU A 85 1.52 8.33 2.58
C GLU A 85 1.03 7.32 1.54
N ASP A 86 1.82 6.28 1.27
CA ASP A 86 1.50 5.21 0.32
C ASP A 86 1.18 3.88 0.99
N GLY A 87 0.97 3.84 2.32
CA GLY A 87 0.70 2.61 3.06
C GLY A 87 -0.46 1.80 2.46
N CYS A 88 -1.54 2.46 2.06
CA CYS A 88 -2.66 1.87 1.34
C CYS A 88 -2.24 1.22 0.01
N GLY A 89 -1.40 1.90 -0.77
CA GLY A 89 -0.94 1.42 -2.08
C GLY A 89 -0.06 0.18 -1.95
N VAL A 90 0.95 0.27 -1.08
CA VAL A 90 1.83 -0.86 -0.70
C VAL A 90 1.00 -2.05 -0.23
N THR A 91 -0.01 -1.83 0.61
CA THR A 91 -0.89 -2.89 1.10
C THR A 91 -1.70 -3.55 -0.04
N ALA A 92 -2.27 -2.77 -0.94
CA ALA A 92 -3.07 -3.28 -2.06
C ALA A 92 -2.23 -4.08 -3.07
N GLU A 93 -0.99 -3.66 -3.33
CA GLU A 93 -0.06 -4.42 -4.17
C GLU A 93 0.42 -5.70 -3.50
N TYR A 94 0.65 -5.67 -2.18
CA TYR A 94 1.00 -6.87 -1.42
C TYR A 94 -0.14 -7.90 -1.45
N LEU A 95 -1.40 -7.43 -1.41
CA LEU A 95 -2.57 -8.26 -1.62
C LEU A 95 -2.56 -8.92 -3.02
N ALA A 96 -2.21 -8.19 -4.08
CA ALA A 96 -2.03 -8.76 -5.42
C ALA A 96 -0.92 -9.81 -5.45
N GLY A 97 0.22 -9.54 -4.80
CA GLY A 97 1.34 -10.49 -4.68
C GLY A 97 0.93 -11.81 -4.04
N TYR A 98 0.23 -11.78 -2.89
CA TYR A 98 -0.28 -13.01 -2.28
C TYR A 98 -1.35 -13.71 -3.13
N SER A 99 -2.11 -12.94 -3.90
CA SER A 99 -3.14 -13.51 -4.76
C SER A 99 -2.53 -14.29 -5.92
N HIS A 100 -1.48 -13.76 -6.55
CA HIS A 100 -0.67 -14.50 -7.52
C HIS A 100 0.06 -15.69 -6.87
N MET A 101 0.61 -15.51 -5.66
CA MET A 101 1.24 -16.62 -4.91
C MET A 101 0.27 -17.78 -4.69
N TYR A 102 -0.94 -17.48 -4.21
CA TYR A 102 -1.97 -18.50 -4.02
C TYR A 102 -2.36 -19.13 -5.36
N HIS A 103 -2.52 -18.36 -6.43
CA HIS A 103 -2.90 -18.94 -7.72
C HIS A 103 -1.81 -19.87 -8.27
N ALA A 104 -0.54 -19.49 -8.16
CA ALA A 104 0.61 -20.27 -8.62
C ALA A 104 0.88 -21.54 -7.80
N THR A 105 0.62 -21.51 -6.48
CA THR A 105 1.02 -22.59 -5.55
C THR A 105 -0.15 -23.39 -4.99
N LYS A 106 -1.34 -22.81 -4.97
CA LYS A 106 -2.52 -23.27 -4.22
C LYS A 106 -2.27 -23.46 -2.71
N ASP A 107 -1.23 -22.83 -2.14
CA ASP A 107 -0.93 -22.91 -0.71
C ASP A 107 -2.03 -22.18 0.10
N PRO A 108 -2.80 -22.88 0.95
CA PRO A 108 -3.84 -22.24 1.76
C PRO A 108 -3.29 -21.13 2.69
N LYS A 109 -2.02 -21.17 3.07
CA LYS A 109 -1.39 -20.09 3.87
C LYS A 109 -1.32 -18.78 3.10
N ALA A 110 -1.04 -18.81 1.80
CA ALA A 110 -1.01 -17.62 0.96
C ALA A 110 -2.38 -16.92 0.95
N ARG A 111 -3.47 -17.69 0.86
CA ARG A 111 -4.83 -17.16 0.98
C ARG A 111 -5.13 -16.65 2.39
N GLU A 112 -4.71 -17.36 3.44
CA GLU A 112 -4.89 -16.87 4.81
C GLU A 112 -4.24 -15.49 5.01
N TYR A 113 -3.02 -15.30 4.51
CA TYR A 113 -2.37 -13.99 4.55
C TYR A 113 -3.10 -12.96 3.68
N ALA A 114 -3.46 -13.30 2.44
CA ALA A 114 -4.25 -12.41 1.57
C ALA A 114 -5.54 -11.92 2.27
N ASN A 115 -6.27 -12.82 2.94
CA ASN A 115 -7.48 -12.48 3.68
C ASN A 115 -7.18 -11.50 4.84
N LYS A 116 -6.06 -11.66 5.54
CA LYS A 116 -5.63 -10.71 6.59
C LYS A 116 -5.23 -9.35 6.02
N VAL A 117 -4.57 -9.32 4.86
CA VAL A 117 -4.23 -8.07 4.16
C VAL A 117 -5.50 -7.35 3.70
N PHE A 118 -6.44 -8.08 3.10
CA PHE A 118 -7.74 -7.55 2.71
C PHE A 118 -8.52 -6.97 3.92
N ALA A 119 -8.50 -7.65 5.06
CA ALA A 119 -9.09 -7.11 6.29
C ALA A 119 -8.40 -5.82 6.78
N GLY A 120 -7.11 -5.63 6.49
CA GLY A 120 -6.40 -4.37 6.69
C GLY A 120 -6.90 -3.25 5.77
N ILE A 121 -7.16 -3.57 4.49
CA ILE A 121 -7.76 -2.63 3.54
C ILE A 121 -9.17 -2.19 3.99
N GLU A 122 -10.00 -3.12 4.47
CA GLU A 122 -11.30 -2.77 5.05
C GLU A 122 -11.15 -1.85 6.28
N GLN A 123 -10.08 -2.00 7.06
CA GLN A 123 -9.80 -1.11 8.18
C GLN A 123 -9.43 0.31 7.75
N LEU A 124 -8.76 0.49 6.60
CA LEU A 124 -8.47 1.82 6.05
C LEU A 124 -9.74 2.61 5.75
N GLU A 125 -10.85 1.97 5.38
CA GLU A 125 -12.17 2.62 5.27
C GLU A 125 -12.81 2.78 6.66
N ARG A 126 -12.80 1.72 7.48
CA ARG A 126 -13.46 1.72 8.79
C ARG A 126 -12.94 2.82 9.71
N VAL A 127 -11.64 3.12 9.69
CA VAL A 127 -11.01 4.13 10.55
C VAL A 127 -11.47 5.56 10.22
N THR A 128 -11.92 5.81 8.99
CA THR A 128 -12.50 7.11 8.61
C THR A 128 -13.92 7.25 9.14
N GLY A 129 -14.65 6.13 9.20
CA GLY A 129 -16.05 6.07 9.59
C GLY A 129 -17.03 6.52 8.50
N ILE A 130 -16.54 6.77 7.28
CA ILE A 130 -17.33 7.25 6.15
C ILE A 130 -17.25 6.22 5.02
N PRO A 131 -18.39 5.61 4.62
CA PRO A 131 -18.46 4.70 3.47
C PRO A 131 -17.82 5.28 2.20
N GLY A 132 -16.86 4.54 1.64
CA GLY A 132 -16.11 4.90 0.43
C GLY A 132 -14.97 5.91 0.64
N VAL A 133 -14.71 6.37 1.87
CA VAL A 133 -13.51 7.19 2.17
C VAL A 133 -12.45 6.28 2.80
N VAL A 134 -11.31 6.20 2.15
CA VAL A 134 -10.20 5.29 2.51
C VAL A 134 -9.01 6.11 2.97
N ALA A 135 -8.48 5.79 4.15
CA ALA A 135 -7.26 6.41 4.67
C ALA A 135 -6.02 5.97 3.87
N ARG A 136 -5.00 6.83 3.82
CA ARG A 136 -3.66 6.47 3.33
C ARG A 136 -2.97 5.45 4.25
N SER A 137 -3.15 5.63 5.55
CA SER A 137 -2.66 4.75 6.61
C SER A 137 -3.36 5.07 7.95
N PHE A 138 -3.15 4.24 8.97
CA PHE A 138 -3.60 4.49 10.33
C PHE A 138 -2.62 3.98 11.39
N ASN A 139 -2.66 4.61 12.57
CA ASN A 139 -1.88 4.23 13.74
C ASN A 139 -2.76 4.17 14.97
N LYS A 140 -2.63 3.09 15.76
CA LYS A 140 -3.19 3.04 17.11
C LYS A 140 -2.28 3.82 18.06
N THR A 141 -2.77 4.93 18.60
CA THR A 141 -1.99 5.84 19.43
C THR A 141 -2.88 6.67 20.35
N ASP A 142 -2.35 7.08 21.50
CA ASP A 142 -3.00 7.98 22.47
C ASP A 142 -2.63 9.46 22.24
N LYS A 143 -1.63 9.74 21.39
CA LYS A 143 -1.20 11.08 20.98
C LYS A 143 -0.72 11.12 19.53
N PRO A 144 -0.64 12.30 18.89
CA PRO A 144 0.02 12.42 17.59
C PRO A 144 1.49 11.97 17.68
N LEU A 145 1.92 11.19 16.71
CA LEU A 145 3.29 10.70 16.59
C LEU A 145 4.16 11.76 15.90
N TRP A 146 5.46 11.75 16.19
CA TRP A 146 6.36 12.81 15.70
C TRP A 146 6.47 12.84 14.17
N HIS A 147 6.39 11.68 13.51
CA HIS A 147 6.51 11.55 12.06
C HIS A 147 5.39 12.32 11.34
N GLU A 148 4.21 12.44 11.97
CA GLU A 148 3.07 13.18 11.43
C GLU A 148 3.40 14.67 11.18
N LYS A 149 4.40 15.23 11.85
CA LYS A 149 4.82 16.64 11.66
C LYS A 149 5.97 16.82 10.68
N VAL A 150 6.70 15.75 10.38
CA VAL A 150 7.97 15.79 9.63
C VAL A 150 7.78 15.36 8.19
N TYR A 151 6.88 14.40 7.95
CA TYR A 151 6.58 13.90 6.62
C TYR A 151 5.46 14.69 5.95
N PHE A 152 5.10 14.24 4.76
CA PHE A 152 4.19 14.95 3.90
C PHE A 152 2.79 14.99 4.53
N PHE A 153 2.04 16.07 4.24
CA PHE A 153 0.70 16.30 4.78
C PHE A 153 0.53 16.21 6.29
N SER A 154 1.30 17.01 7.02
CA SER A 154 1.13 17.13 8.47
C SER A 154 -0.26 17.60 8.92
N THR A 155 -1.03 18.20 8.02
CA THR A 155 -2.41 18.66 8.26
C THR A 155 -3.48 17.59 8.06
N GLU A 156 -3.16 16.48 7.39
CA GLU A 156 -4.14 15.45 7.01
C GLU A 156 -4.22 14.30 8.02
N TRP A 157 -3.67 14.47 9.23
CA TRP A 157 -3.76 13.47 10.29
C TRP A 157 -4.93 13.75 11.24
N HIS A 158 -5.89 12.83 11.24
CA HIS A 158 -7.15 12.97 11.97
C HIS A 158 -7.27 11.96 13.10
N TRP A 159 -7.93 12.36 14.19
CA TRP A 159 -8.45 11.42 15.17
C TRP A 159 -9.64 10.67 14.57
N SER A 160 -9.63 9.34 14.67
CA SER A 160 -10.76 8.54 14.23
C SER A 160 -11.96 8.73 15.16
N LYS A 161 -13.13 8.98 14.56
CA LYS A 161 -14.41 9.04 15.27
C LYS A 161 -15.06 7.66 15.40
N SER A 162 -14.78 6.75 14.48
CA SER A 162 -15.32 5.38 14.43
C SER A 162 -14.46 4.37 15.19
N MET A 163 -13.17 4.67 15.37
CA MET A 163 -12.20 3.84 16.08
C MET A 163 -11.43 4.69 17.11
N PRO A 164 -12.00 4.95 18.30
CA PRO A 164 -11.32 5.71 19.36
C PRO A 164 -9.93 5.13 19.69
N GLY A 165 -8.93 6.01 19.84
CA GLY A 165 -7.54 5.61 20.05
C GLY A 165 -6.77 5.31 18.76
N TYR A 166 -7.33 5.66 17.60
CA TYR A 166 -6.65 5.62 16.31
C TYR A 166 -6.52 7.00 15.69
N ARG A 167 -5.39 7.23 15.02
CA ARG A 167 -5.18 8.34 14.08
C ARG A 167 -5.05 7.78 12.67
N TRP A 168 -5.50 8.53 11.67
CA TRP A 168 -5.42 8.12 10.27
C TRP A 168 -5.10 9.32 9.38
N GLN A 169 -4.46 9.04 8.25
CA GLN A 169 -4.04 10.07 7.28
C GLN A 169 -5.02 10.12 6.10
N GLY A 170 -5.54 11.31 5.80
CA GLY A 170 -6.53 11.59 4.75
C GLY A 170 -5.93 11.96 3.39
N ASP A 171 -6.72 12.69 2.60
CA ASP A 171 -6.39 13.18 1.26
C ASP A 171 -5.85 12.12 0.29
N LEU A 172 -6.61 11.04 0.08
CA LEU A 172 -6.20 9.92 -0.77
C LEU A 172 -5.99 10.36 -2.24
N SER A 173 -4.90 9.89 -2.86
CA SER A 173 -4.52 10.25 -4.23
C SER A 173 -5.04 9.23 -5.28
N SER A 174 -5.07 9.62 -6.56
CA SER A 174 -5.55 8.76 -7.67
C SER A 174 -4.72 7.49 -7.84
N ASP A 175 -3.42 7.55 -7.55
CA ASP A 175 -2.57 6.37 -7.56
C ASP A 175 -3.04 5.30 -6.57
N LYS A 176 -3.44 5.68 -5.36
CA LYS A 176 -4.02 4.72 -4.39
C LYS A 176 -5.36 4.17 -4.86
N PHE A 177 -6.16 4.95 -5.61
CA PHE A 177 -7.39 4.46 -6.23
C PHE A 177 -7.08 3.33 -7.23
N VAL A 178 -6.03 3.50 -8.05
CA VAL A 178 -5.57 2.49 -9.00
C VAL A 178 -5.02 1.26 -8.26
N ASP A 179 -4.22 1.46 -7.20
CA ASP A 179 -3.64 0.40 -6.38
C ASP A 179 -4.75 -0.49 -5.78
N LEU A 180 -5.78 0.12 -5.19
CA LEU A 180 -6.92 -0.58 -4.62
C LEU A 180 -7.73 -1.34 -5.67
N CYS A 181 -8.00 -0.73 -6.83
CA CYS A 181 -8.69 -1.41 -7.93
C CYS A 181 -7.89 -2.63 -8.42
N TYR A 182 -6.57 -2.49 -8.58
CA TYR A 182 -5.68 -3.58 -9.00
C TYR A 182 -5.58 -4.70 -7.97
N GLY A 183 -5.31 -4.35 -6.71
CA GLY A 183 -5.15 -5.31 -5.62
C GLY A 183 -6.42 -6.12 -5.37
N LEU A 184 -7.57 -5.43 -5.27
CA LEU A 184 -8.85 -6.07 -4.97
C LEU A 184 -9.39 -6.89 -6.12
N SER A 185 -9.25 -6.44 -7.38
CA SER A 185 -9.67 -7.22 -8.55
C SER A 185 -8.83 -8.49 -8.73
N THR A 186 -7.51 -8.38 -8.51
CA THR A 186 -6.60 -9.53 -8.56
C THR A 186 -6.91 -10.54 -7.44
N TYR A 187 -7.17 -10.06 -6.21
CA TYR A 187 -7.61 -10.91 -5.11
C TYR A 187 -8.94 -11.60 -5.38
N PHE A 188 -9.91 -10.85 -5.90
CA PHE A 188 -11.23 -11.35 -6.27
C PHE A 188 -11.14 -12.48 -7.29
N ASP A 189 -10.33 -12.31 -8.34
CA ASP A 189 -10.18 -13.30 -9.41
C ASP A 189 -9.43 -14.56 -8.96
N LEU A 190 -8.33 -14.36 -8.23
CA LEU A 190 -7.30 -15.40 -8.09
C LEU A 190 -7.34 -16.14 -6.75
N CYS A 191 -7.82 -15.50 -5.68
CA CYS A 191 -7.53 -15.94 -4.31
C CYS A 191 -8.76 -16.01 -3.39
N ALA A 192 -9.66 -15.03 -3.49
CA ALA A 192 -10.83 -14.92 -2.63
C ALA A 192 -11.81 -16.10 -2.80
N ASP A 193 -12.32 -16.61 -1.68
CA ASP A 193 -13.49 -17.48 -1.66
C ASP A 193 -14.79 -16.66 -1.80
N ASP A 194 -15.94 -17.31 -1.83
CA ASP A 194 -17.23 -16.65 -2.08
C ASP A 194 -17.58 -15.59 -1.02
N GLU A 195 -17.22 -15.82 0.25
CA GLU A 195 -17.44 -14.85 1.32
C GLU A 195 -16.58 -13.60 1.11
N HIS A 196 -15.28 -13.80 0.85
CA HIS A 196 -14.34 -12.70 0.66
C HIS A 196 -14.58 -11.97 -0.67
N LYS A 197 -15.05 -12.66 -1.71
CA LYS A 197 -15.52 -12.03 -2.96
C LYS A 197 -16.66 -11.08 -2.70
N ALA A 198 -17.67 -11.50 -1.93
CA ALA A 198 -18.80 -10.63 -1.58
C ALA A 198 -18.36 -9.39 -0.80
N ARG A 199 -17.43 -9.55 0.15
CA ARG A 199 -16.86 -8.43 0.92
C ARG A 199 -16.03 -7.48 0.05
N ALA A 200 -15.15 -8.00 -0.80
CA ALA A 200 -14.33 -7.20 -1.71
C ALA A 200 -15.19 -6.43 -2.72
N ALA A 201 -16.22 -7.07 -3.28
CA ALA A 201 -17.19 -6.41 -4.15
C ALA A 201 -17.96 -5.30 -3.41
N ALA A 202 -18.38 -5.53 -2.16
CA ALA A 202 -19.05 -4.51 -1.35
C ALA A 202 -18.13 -3.33 -1.01
N PHE A 203 -16.83 -3.56 -0.78
CA PHE A 203 -15.85 -2.48 -0.59
C PHE A 203 -15.70 -1.64 -1.86
N ILE A 204 -15.44 -2.28 -3.01
CA ILE A 204 -15.29 -1.60 -4.31
C ILE A 204 -16.55 -0.83 -4.68
N ASP A 205 -17.73 -1.38 -4.38
CA ASP A 205 -19.01 -0.71 -4.61
C ASP A 205 -19.09 0.63 -3.85
N ARG A 206 -18.71 0.66 -2.57
CA ARG A 206 -18.67 1.90 -1.79
C ARG A 206 -17.59 2.85 -2.29
N PHE A 207 -16.39 2.34 -2.55
CA PHE A 207 -15.23 3.14 -2.94
C PHE A 207 -15.38 3.78 -4.32
N VAL A 208 -15.54 2.96 -5.37
CA VAL A 208 -15.73 3.45 -6.75
C VAL A 208 -17.10 4.10 -6.93
N GLY A 209 -18.14 3.56 -6.25
CA GLY A 209 -19.48 4.15 -6.27
C GLY A 209 -19.51 5.58 -5.75
N ARG A 210 -18.74 5.88 -4.68
CA ARG A 210 -18.61 7.24 -4.16
C ARG A 210 -18.00 8.18 -5.21
N CYS A 211 -17.00 7.76 -5.97
CA CYS A 211 -16.48 8.56 -7.08
C CYS A 211 -17.60 8.89 -8.08
N VAL A 212 -18.38 7.88 -8.50
CA VAL A 212 -19.52 8.08 -9.43
C VAL A 212 -20.56 9.04 -8.84
N ASP A 213 -20.91 8.90 -7.56
CA ASP A 213 -21.88 9.76 -6.85
C ASP A 213 -21.40 11.22 -6.76
N HIS A 214 -20.09 11.43 -6.76
CA HIS A 214 -19.45 12.75 -6.71
C HIS A 214 -18.93 13.23 -8.08
N ASN A 215 -19.56 12.82 -9.17
CA ASN A 215 -19.20 13.21 -10.55
C ASN A 215 -17.74 12.86 -10.89
N PHE A 216 -17.35 11.63 -10.59
CA PHE A 216 -16.01 11.05 -10.81
C PHE A 216 -14.89 11.80 -10.08
N LYS A 217 -15.18 12.32 -8.88
CA LYS A 217 -14.18 12.88 -7.98
C LYS A 217 -13.94 11.93 -6.81
N LEU A 218 -12.68 11.65 -6.51
CA LEU A 218 -12.32 11.04 -5.23
C LEU A 218 -12.44 12.13 -4.16
N VAL A 219 -13.33 11.88 -3.20
CA VAL A 219 -13.78 12.89 -2.23
C VAL A 219 -13.43 12.46 -0.82
N ASP A 220 -12.78 13.36 -0.08
CA ASP A 220 -12.32 13.13 1.29
C ASP A 220 -13.45 13.24 2.33
N TYR A 221 -13.09 13.09 3.61
CA TYR A 221 -13.99 13.12 4.76
C TYR A 221 -14.76 14.44 4.92
N ASP A 222 -14.23 15.54 4.39
CA ASP A 222 -14.85 16.87 4.44
C ASP A 222 -15.83 17.13 3.27
N GLY A 223 -15.98 16.16 2.36
CA GLY A 223 -16.84 16.26 1.19
C GLY A 223 -16.24 17.01 0.00
N LYS A 224 -14.96 17.42 0.08
CA LYS A 224 -14.23 18.03 -1.03
C LYS A 224 -13.39 17.01 -1.79
N MET A 225 -13.07 17.32 -3.04
CA MET A 225 -12.16 16.51 -3.85
C MET A 225 -10.78 16.49 -3.21
N THR A 226 -10.15 15.32 -3.18
CA THR A 226 -8.75 15.19 -2.73
C THR A 226 -7.80 15.89 -3.71
N LEU A 227 -6.58 16.20 -3.28
CA LEU A 227 -5.66 17.02 -4.07
C LEU A 227 -5.36 16.45 -5.48
N TRP A 228 -5.28 15.13 -5.62
CA TRP A 228 -5.06 14.44 -6.91
C TRP A 228 -6.23 13.54 -7.32
N GLY A 229 -7.39 13.70 -6.70
CA GLY A 229 -8.56 12.83 -6.89
C GLY A 229 -9.44 13.16 -8.08
N ASN A 230 -8.90 13.70 -9.18
CA ASN A 230 -9.70 14.25 -10.25
C ASN A 230 -9.84 13.30 -11.45
N PHE A 231 -11.00 12.63 -11.55
CA PHE A 231 -11.43 11.91 -12.75
C PHE A 231 -12.66 12.54 -13.43
N CYS A 232 -13.02 13.75 -12.99
CA CYS A 232 -14.25 14.44 -13.34
C CYS A 232 -14.23 14.88 -14.81
N PRO A 233 -15.23 14.51 -15.63
CA PRO A 233 -15.26 14.89 -17.04
C PRO A 233 -15.48 16.40 -17.25
N ASP A 234 -16.02 17.08 -16.23
CA ASP A 234 -16.30 18.52 -16.28
C ASP A 234 -15.13 19.38 -15.74
N LEU A 235 -14.03 18.76 -15.30
CA LEU A 235 -12.81 19.45 -14.85
C LEU A 235 -11.63 19.07 -15.75
N PRO A 236 -10.65 19.98 -15.98
CA PRO A 236 -9.41 19.62 -16.65
C PRO A 236 -8.71 18.48 -15.92
N HIS A 237 -8.39 17.40 -16.64
CA HIS A 237 -7.72 16.21 -16.12
C HIS A 237 -6.72 15.69 -17.16
N GLU A 238 -5.77 14.87 -16.70
CA GLU A 238 -4.79 14.26 -17.59
C GLU A 238 -5.41 13.07 -18.33
N PRO A 239 -4.94 12.75 -19.55
CA PRO A 239 -5.30 11.54 -20.28
C PRO A 239 -5.15 10.24 -19.46
N LEU A 240 -4.19 10.21 -18.53
CA LEU A 240 -4.02 9.11 -17.60
C LEU A 240 -5.22 8.97 -16.65
N ASN A 241 -5.78 10.06 -16.13
CA ASN A 241 -6.95 9.99 -15.24
C ASN A 241 -8.17 9.39 -15.94
N ALA A 242 -8.33 9.63 -17.25
CA ALA A 242 -9.37 8.97 -18.03
C ALA A 242 -9.16 7.44 -18.06
N LEU A 243 -7.92 6.97 -18.31
CA LEU A 243 -7.57 5.55 -18.27
C LEU A 243 -7.86 4.92 -16.88
N GLU A 244 -7.45 5.60 -15.81
CA GLU A 244 -7.62 5.16 -14.42
C GLU A 244 -9.11 4.97 -14.06
N MET A 245 -9.96 5.95 -14.42
CA MET A 245 -11.39 5.88 -14.14
C MET A 245 -12.09 4.79 -14.96
N LEU A 246 -11.71 4.64 -16.24
CA LEU A 246 -12.24 3.57 -17.07
C LEU A 246 -11.90 2.19 -16.48
N ALA A 247 -10.65 2.00 -16.01
CA ALA A 247 -10.22 0.78 -15.34
C ALA A 247 -10.99 0.53 -14.03
N GLY A 248 -11.15 1.56 -13.20
CA GLY A 248 -11.93 1.48 -11.96
C GLY A 248 -13.39 1.10 -12.17
N LEU A 249 -14.05 1.66 -13.21
CA LEU A 249 -15.44 1.32 -13.55
C LEU A 249 -15.59 -0.10 -14.07
N ARG A 250 -14.66 -0.57 -14.92
CA ARG A 250 -14.65 -1.97 -15.37
C ARG A 250 -14.43 -2.94 -14.21
N THR A 251 -13.51 -2.61 -13.31
CA THR A 251 -13.27 -3.36 -12.07
C THR A 251 -14.53 -3.43 -11.21
N ALA A 252 -15.18 -2.30 -10.95
CA ALA A 252 -16.41 -2.27 -10.16
C ALA A 252 -17.55 -3.05 -10.82
N TYR A 253 -17.72 -2.95 -12.13
CA TYR A 253 -18.71 -3.74 -12.85
C TYR A 253 -18.44 -5.24 -12.77
N HIS A 254 -17.19 -5.66 -13.01
CA HIS A 254 -16.76 -7.06 -12.95
C HIS A 254 -17.04 -7.69 -11.58
N MET A 255 -16.68 -6.99 -10.50
CA MET A 255 -16.80 -7.53 -9.14
C MET A 255 -18.24 -7.49 -8.60
N THR A 256 -19.03 -6.49 -8.97
CA THR A 256 -20.36 -6.25 -8.37
C THR A 256 -21.52 -6.68 -9.27
N GLY A 257 -21.31 -6.77 -10.58
CA GLY A 257 -22.37 -6.97 -11.58
C GLY A 257 -23.36 -5.80 -11.69
N LYS A 258 -23.14 -4.67 -11.00
CA LYS A 258 -24.12 -3.58 -10.95
C LYS A 258 -24.11 -2.75 -12.24
N PRO A 259 -25.24 -2.64 -12.97
CA PRO A 259 -25.29 -1.96 -14.27
C PRO A 259 -24.83 -0.49 -14.26
N ARG A 260 -24.97 0.20 -13.11
CA ARG A 260 -24.57 1.61 -12.97
C ARG A 260 -23.12 1.88 -13.37
N TYR A 261 -22.21 0.93 -13.12
CA TYR A 261 -20.79 1.09 -13.46
C TYR A 261 -20.55 0.95 -14.95
N LEU A 262 -21.22 0.00 -15.59
CA LEU A 262 -21.17 -0.15 -17.04
C LEU A 262 -21.79 1.06 -17.75
N SER A 263 -22.92 1.57 -17.26
CA SER A 263 -23.54 2.77 -17.81
C SER A 263 -22.67 4.01 -17.65
N ALA A 264 -22.01 4.18 -16.50
CA ALA A 264 -21.06 5.27 -16.28
C ALA A 264 -19.84 5.17 -17.21
N TYR A 265 -19.31 3.95 -17.40
CA TYR A 265 -18.21 3.66 -18.31
C TYR A 265 -18.55 4.01 -19.76
N GLN A 266 -19.71 3.54 -20.23
CA GLN A 266 -20.22 3.86 -21.58
C GLN A 266 -20.46 5.36 -21.75
N MET A 267 -21.04 6.02 -20.74
CA MET A 267 -21.26 7.47 -20.78
C MET A 267 -19.94 8.25 -20.92
N LEU A 268 -18.90 7.91 -20.16
CA LEU A 268 -17.58 8.57 -20.25
C LEU A 268 -16.95 8.38 -21.63
N ILE A 269 -17.13 7.22 -22.24
CA ILE A 269 -16.64 6.93 -23.60
C ILE A 269 -17.46 7.70 -24.65
N GLU A 270 -18.77 7.53 -24.66
CA GLU A 270 -19.64 8.05 -25.72
C GLU A 270 -19.78 9.57 -25.70
N ARG A 271 -19.82 10.18 -24.52
CA ARG A 271 -20.06 11.62 -24.37
C ARG A 271 -18.77 12.43 -24.18
N TYR A 272 -17.77 11.84 -23.53
CA TYR A 272 -16.55 12.54 -23.12
C TYR A 272 -15.28 11.97 -23.75
N HIS A 273 -15.41 10.96 -24.62
CA HIS A 273 -14.32 10.37 -25.40
C HIS A 273 -13.14 9.88 -24.52
N TYR A 274 -13.45 9.36 -23.32
CA TYR A 274 -12.42 8.93 -22.36
C TYR A 274 -11.52 7.82 -22.90
N ASP A 275 -12.01 6.98 -23.79
CA ASP A 275 -11.23 5.96 -24.47
C ASP A 275 -10.22 6.54 -25.47
N GLU A 276 -10.57 7.62 -26.17
CA GLU A 276 -9.65 8.36 -27.04
C GLU A 276 -8.62 9.13 -26.21
N GLN A 277 -9.02 9.72 -25.10
CA GLN A 277 -8.10 10.34 -24.15
C GLN A 277 -7.14 9.30 -23.57
N ALA A 278 -7.64 8.15 -23.12
CA ALA A 278 -6.82 7.06 -22.56
C ALA A 278 -5.76 6.55 -23.55
N MET A 279 -5.97 6.65 -24.86
CA MET A 279 -4.93 6.36 -25.85
C MET A 279 -3.68 7.23 -25.68
N PHE A 280 -3.81 8.43 -25.12
CA PHE A 280 -2.72 9.37 -24.86
C PHE A 280 -2.20 9.37 -23.42
N ALA A 281 -2.60 8.38 -22.60
CA ALA A 281 -2.12 8.25 -21.21
C ALA A 281 -0.59 8.24 -21.07
N LYS A 282 0.16 7.76 -22.08
CA LYS A 282 1.62 7.92 -22.12
C LYS A 282 2.03 9.26 -22.72
N VAL A 283 2.67 10.08 -21.91
CA VAL A 283 3.53 11.19 -22.37
C VAL A 283 4.82 10.61 -22.94
N LEU A 284 5.13 10.93 -24.20
CA LEU A 284 6.35 10.47 -24.88
C LEU A 284 7.35 11.60 -25.15
N PHE A 285 6.87 12.85 -25.16
CA PHE A 285 7.68 14.02 -25.45
C PHE A 285 7.04 15.26 -24.80
N PRO A 286 7.84 16.21 -24.28
CA PRO A 286 9.29 16.14 -24.12
C PRO A 286 9.71 15.12 -23.04
N LYS A 287 10.95 14.63 -23.10
CA LYS A 287 11.42 13.54 -22.22
C LYS A 287 11.39 13.94 -20.75
N GLU A 288 11.56 15.22 -20.46
CA GLU A 288 11.53 15.80 -19.12
C GLU A 288 10.15 15.72 -18.47
N TRP A 289 9.08 15.50 -19.26
CA TRP A 289 7.72 15.32 -18.76
C TRP A 289 7.34 13.86 -18.57
N THR A 290 8.21 12.93 -18.96
CA THR A 290 7.98 11.50 -18.71
C THR A 290 8.36 11.23 -17.27
N VAL A 291 7.37 10.83 -16.48
CA VAL A 291 7.56 10.47 -15.08
C VAL A 291 7.19 9.02 -14.87
N PRO A 292 7.97 8.27 -14.08
CA PRO A 292 7.81 6.83 -14.09
C PRO A 292 6.73 6.30 -13.16
N TRP A 293 6.15 7.15 -12.29
CA TRP A 293 5.00 6.77 -11.48
C TRP A 293 3.73 6.63 -12.34
N ASP A 294 3.56 7.45 -13.38
CA ASP A 294 2.45 7.34 -14.35
C ASP A 294 2.41 5.97 -15.04
N ASP A 295 3.58 5.44 -15.40
CA ASP A 295 3.69 4.10 -16.00
C ASP A 295 3.15 3.01 -15.07
N HIS A 296 3.31 3.19 -13.76
CA HIS A 296 2.83 2.23 -12.76
C HIS A 296 1.29 2.18 -12.75
N LEU A 297 0.66 3.36 -12.82
CA LEU A 297 -0.79 3.50 -12.80
C LEU A 297 -1.41 2.97 -14.09
N ALA A 298 -0.77 3.28 -15.23
CA ALA A 298 -1.20 2.78 -16.52
C ALA A 298 -1.09 1.26 -16.61
N ALA A 299 0.04 0.67 -16.19
CA ALA A 299 0.24 -0.78 -16.19
C ALA A 299 -0.87 -1.52 -15.42
N LYS A 300 -1.16 -1.09 -14.18
CA LYS A 300 -2.25 -1.63 -13.37
C LYS A 300 -3.62 -1.45 -14.01
N SER A 301 -3.86 -0.30 -14.65
CA SER A 301 -5.11 -0.02 -15.35
C SER A 301 -5.32 -0.93 -16.57
N TYR A 302 -4.25 -1.20 -17.35
CA TYR A 302 -4.31 -2.11 -18.49
C TYR A 302 -4.58 -3.55 -18.08
N TRP A 303 -4.05 -4.01 -16.94
CA TRP A 303 -4.36 -5.34 -16.40
C TRP A 303 -5.87 -5.56 -16.26
N GLN A 304 -6.59 -4.55 -15.78
CA GLN A 304 -8.03 -4.60 -15.57
C GLN A 304 -8.78 -4.45 -16.90
N LEU A 305 -8.47 -3.39 -17.66
CA LEU A 305 -9.19 -3.07 -18.91
C LEU A 305 -9.07 -4.18 -19.94
N LEU A 306 -7.87 -4.68 -20.22
CA LEU A 306 -7.67 -5.69 -21.27
C LEU A 306 -8.20 -7.08 -20.88
N ARG A 307 -8.40 -7.37 -19.59
CA ARG A 307 -8.98 -8.64 -19.12
C ARG A 307 -10.49 -8.59 -19.00
N TYR A 308 -11.06 -7.42 -18.66
CA TYR A 308 -12.49 -7.29 -18.41
C TYR A 308 -13.27 -6.72 -19.59
N GLU A 309 -12.65 -6.01 -20.53
CA GLU A 309 -13.34 -5.51 -21.72
C GLU A 309 -13.67 -6.64 -22.72
N THR A 310 -14.84 -6.54 -23.33
CA THR A 310 -15.36 -7.49 -24.32
C THR A 310 -15.62 -6.87 -25.69
N ASP A 311 -15.74 -5.53 -25.78
CA ASP A 311 -15.87 -4.82 -27.04
C ASP A 311 -14.53 -4.84 -27.81
N PRO A 312 -14.46 -5.44 -29.00
CA PRO A 312 -13.23 -5.52 -29.79
C PRO A 312 -12.64 -4.14 -30.17
N LEU A 313 -13.49 -3.12 -30.35
CA LEU A 313 -13.04 -1.78 -30.70
C LEU A 313 -12.32 -1.12 -29.50
N LEU A 314 -12.90 -1.24 -28.31
CA LEU A 314 -12.31 -0.72 -27.08
C LEU A 314 -11.03 -1.50 -26.72
N LEU A 315 -11.03 -2.82 -26.85
CA LEU A 315 -9.82 -3.63 -26.69
C LEU A 315 -8.68 -3.16 -27.61
N ASN A 316 -8.97 -2.83 -28.87
CA ASN A 316 -7.97 -2.30 -29.79
C ASN A 316 -7.47 -0.90 -29.38
N ARG A 317 -8.35 -0.03 -28.86
CA ARG A 317 -7.95 1.29 -28.31
C ARG A 317 -7.03 1.12 -27.10
N TYR A 318 -7.37 0.27 -26.14
CA TYR A 318 -6.53 -0.01 -24.97
C TYR A 318 -5.22 -0.69 -25.34
N ARG A 319 -5.23 -1.61 -26.31
CA ARG A 319 -4.01 -2.20 -26.87
C ARG A 319 -3.10 -1.12 -27.46
N THR A 320 -3.68 -0.15 -28.18
CA THR A 320 -2.94 0.98 -28.76
C THR A 320 -2.34 1.89 -27.68
N ALA A 321 -3.12 2.20 -26.64
CA ALA A 321 -2.67 2.95 -25.47
C ALA A 321 -1.47 2.26 -24.76
N MET A 322 -1.58 0.95 -24.54
CA MET A 322 -0.51 0.14 -23.95
C MET A 322 0.71 0.05 -24.86
N ASN A 323 0.54 0.00 -26.18
CA ASN A 323 1.67 0.01 -27.13
C ASN A 323 2.48 1.32 -27.09
N ARG A 324 1.85 2.44 -26.74
CA ARG A 324 2.57 3.70 -26.52
C ARG A 324 3.42 3.65 -25.24
N HIS A 325 2.92 3.03 -24.18
CA HIS A 325 3.74 2.77 -22.99
C HIS A 325 4.89 1.81 -23.31
N TRP A 326 4.60 0.72 -24.04
CA TRP A 326 5.59 -0.25 -24.47
C TRP A 326 6.72 0.34 -25.33
N TRP A 327 6.42 1.36 -26.15
CA TRP A 327 7.43 2.10 -26.91
C TRP A 327 8.56 2.63 -26.01
N ASP A 328 8.23 3.07 -24.81
CA ASP A 328 9.18 3.51 -23.79
C ASP A 328 9.73 2.32 -22.98
N TRP A 329 8.85 1.48 -22.43
CA TRP A 329 9.22 0.38 -21.54
C TRP A 329 10.25 -0.57 -22.14
N LYS A 330 10.14 -0.91 -23.43
CA LYS A 330 11.07 -1.83 -24.11
C LYS A 330 12.53 -1.35 -24.11
N ASN A 331 12.75 -0.05 -23.90
CA ASN A 331 14.09 0.56 -23.83
C ASN A 331 14.57 0.76 -22.38
N SER A 332 13.80 0.31 -21.38
CA SER A 332 14.15 0.45 -19.98
C SER A 332 15.47 -0.26 -19.64
N GLU A 333 16.18 0.29 -18.66
CA GLU A 333 17.35 -0.34 -18.08
C GLU A 333 17.03 -1.37 -17.00
N LEU A 334 15.74 -1.60 -16.72
CA LEU A 334 15.25 -2.60 -15.75
C LEU A 334 15.90 -2.41 -14.38
N ARG A 335 16.02 -1.15 -13.95
CA ARG A 335 16.62 -0.76 -12.67
C ARG A 335 15.64 -0.93 -11.51
N ARG A 336 14.34 -0.97 -11.80
CA ARG A 336 13.26 -1.07 -10.82
C ARG A 336 12.41 -2.30 -11.10
N HIS A 337 11.89 -2.95 -10.06
CA HIS A 337 11.09 -4.18 -10.24
C HIS A 337 9.84 -3.92 -11.10
N ASN A 338 9.21 -2.76 -10.97
CA ASN A 338 8.06 -2.40 -11.79
C ASN A 338 8.38 -2.41 -13.30
N GLU A 339 9.59 -2.01 -13.70
CA GLU A 339 10.00 -2.07 -15.11
C GLU A 339 10.11 -3.52 -15.63
N ILE A 340 10.52 -4.44 -14.75
CA ILE A 340 10.53 -5.88 -15.03
C ILE A 340 9.09 -6.39 -15.13
N TRP A 341 8.23 -6.00 -14.18
CA TRP A 341 6.81 -6.34 -14.20
C TRP A 341 6.12 -5.86 -15.47
N TYR A 342 6.42 -4.65 -15.96
CA TYR A 342 5.84 -4.13 -17.21
C TYR A 342 6.14 -5.01 -18.43
N HIS A 343 7.33 -5.58 -18.52
CA HIS A 343 7.69 -6.52 -19.61
C HIS A 343 6.88 -7.81 -19.53
N MET A 344 6.78 -8.38 -18.32
CA MET A 344 5.99 -9.59 -18.10
C MET A 344 4.50 -9.33 -18.33
N LEU A 345 3.97 -8.21 -17.84
CA LEU A 345 2.60 -7.77 -18.02
C LEU A 345 2.27 -7.60 -19.50
N TYR A 346 3.12 -6.91 -20.25
CA TYR A 346 2.95 -6.74 -21.68
C TYR A 346 2.95 -8.11 -22.38
N GLN A 347 3.87 -9.02 -22.06
CA GLN A 347 3.86 -10.36 -22.64
C GLN A 347 2.55 -11.12 -22.34
N VAL A 348 2.08 -11.08 -21.10
CA VAL A 348 0.85 -11.77 -20.67
C VAL A 348 -0.39 -11.21 -21.36
N LEU A 349 -0.53 -9.88 -21.43
CA LEU A 349 -1.72 -9.24 -21.98
C LEU A 349 -1.80 -9.31 -23.52
N THR A 350 -0.70 -9.64 -24.18
CA THR A 350 -0.58 -9.53 -25.65
C THR A 350 -0.27 -10.85 -26.33
N GLY A 351 0.30 -11.80 -25.60
CA GLY A 351 0.87 -13.03 -26.13
C GLY A 351 2.22 -12.84 -26.84
N GLU A 352 2.73 -11.62 -26.96
CA GLU A 352 4.03 -11.34 -27.59
C GLU A 352 5.18 -11.75 -26.66
N GLN A 353 6.12 -12.53 -27.20
CA GLN A 353 7.30 -12.97 -26.45
C GLN A 353 8.33 -11.82 -26.37
N VAL A 354 8.26 -11.03 -25.30
CA VAL A 354 9.12 -9.85 -25.09
C VAL A 354 10.06 -9.98 -23.88
N VAL A 355 9.85 -10.98 -23.02
CA VAL A 355 10.75 -11.29 -21.90
C VAL A 355 11.98 -12.02 -22.44
N GLY A 356 12.98 -11.25 -22.86
CA GLY A 356 14.26 -11.75 -23.36
C GLY A 356 15.34 -11.89 -22.29
N GLU A 357 16.57 -12.22 -22.71
CA GLU A 357 17.72 -12.48 -21.84
C GLU A 357 18.03 -11.33 -20.87
N LYS A 358 17.95 -10.06 -21.32
CA LYS A 358 18.15 -8.88 -20.46
C LYS A 358 17.13 -8.86 -19.30
N CYS A 359 15.87 -9.15 -19.60
CA CYS A 359 14.81 -9.18 -18.60
C CYS A 359 14.96 -10.36 -17.64
N ILE A 360 15.32 -11.55 -18.15
CA ILE A 360 15.62 -12.72 -17.32
C ILE A 360 16.80 -12.46 -16.38
N ALA A 361 17.86 -11.79 -16.85
CA ALA A 361 18.98 -11.40 -16.01
C ALA A 361 18.55 -10.40 -14.93
N ALA A 362 17.68 -9.44 -15.25
CA ALA A 362 17.13 -8.50 -14.26
C ALA A 362 16.24 -9.21 -13.22
N ILE A 363 15.37 -10.14 -13.65
CA ILE A 363 14.55 -10.99 -12.78
C ILE A 363 15.43 -11.72 -11.76
N LYS A 364 16.46 -12.41 -12.24
CA LYS A 364 17.39 -13.16 -11.37
C LYS A 364 18.18 -12.27 -10.41
N ASN A 365 18.25 -10.97 -10.65
CA ASN A 365 18.97 -10.03 -9.79
C ASN A 365 18.05 -9.16 -8.91
N MET A 366 16.73 -9.38 -8.94
CA MET A 366 15.81 -8.59 -8.12
C MET A 366 16.16 -8.67 -6.63
N TRP A 367 16.11 -7.52 -5.96
CA TRP A 367 16.47 -7.34 -4.56
C TRP A 367 15.42 -6.50 -3.83
N GLY A 368 15.03 -6.85 -2.60
CA GLY A 368 13.95 -6.18 -1.89
C GLY A 368 14.33 -4.77 -1.43
N PHE A 369 15.07 -4.69 -0.34
CA PHE A 369 15.62 -3.45 0.19
C PHE A 369 16.92 -3.73 0.95
N ASP A 370 17.72 -2.70 1.15
CA ASP A 370 18.84 -2.72 2.09
C ASP A 370 18.42 -1.93 3.35
N ARG A 371 18.95 -2.32 4.51
CA ARG A 371 18.76 -1.55 5.75
C ARG A 371 19.83 -0.47 5.84
N ASP A 372 19.38 0.76 5.99
CA ASP A 372 20.25 1.93 6.10
C ASP A 372 20.24 2.51 7.51
N THR A 373 21.27 3.28 7.85
CA THR A 373 21.28 4.14 9.03
C THR A 373 21.15 5.60 8.60
N ARG A 374 20.25 6.35 9.23
CA ARG A 374 20.02 7.78 8.96
C ARG A 374 19.87 8.57 10.25
N THR A 375 20.20 9.86 10.19
CA THR A 375 19.89 10.81 11.26
C THR A 375 18.54 11.47 11.01
N PHE A 376 17.68 11.47 12.02
CA PHE A 376 16.36 12.09 12.00
C PHE A 376 16.31 13.26 12.97
N ASP A 377 15.78 14.39 12.53
CA ASP A 377 15.52 15.55 13.37
C ASP A 377 14.13 15.44 14.01
N ILE A 378 14.07 14.98 15.26
CA ILE A 378 12.82 14.72 15.96
C ILE A 378 12.35 16.00 16.67
N PRO A 379 11.15 16.53 16.36
CA PRO A 379 10.58 17.66 17.08
C PRO A 379 10.35 17.35 18.56
N GLN A 380 10.73 18.27 19.45
CA GLN A 380 10.52 18.19 20.89
C GLN A 380 9.37 19.11 21.34
N ASP A 381 8.83 18.87 22.53
CA ASP A 381 7.70 19.65 23.08
C ASP A 381 8.08 21.11 23.39
N ASP A 382 9.37 21.41 23.59
CA ASP A 382 9.89 22.76 23.84
C ASP A 382 10.16 23.57 22.55
N GLY A 383 9.82 23.00 21.38
CA GLY A 383 10.04 23.61 20.06
C GLY A 383 11.44 23.39 19.48
N THR A 384 12.34 22.70 20.20
CA THR A 384 13.64 22.29 19.67
C THR A 384 13.53 21.03 18.80
N THR A 385 14.61 20.69 18.09
CA THR A 385 14.76 19.40 17.42
C THR A 385 15.90 18.62 18.06
N LYS A 386 15.74 17.29 18.10
CA LYS A 386 16.78 16.37 18.55
C LYS A 386 17.19 15.48 17.39
N ALA A 387 18.44 15.59 16.96
CA ALA A 387 19.05 14.67 16.01
C ALA A 387 19.23 13.29 16.66
N VAL A 388 18.68 12.25 16.03
CA VAL A 388 18.77 10.87 16.49
C VAL A 388 19.12 9.98 15.30
N GLU A 389 20.22 9.25 15.41
CA GLU A 389 20.61 8.24 14.42
C GLU A 389 19.79 6.96 14.63
N SER A 390 19.25 6.39 13.56
CA SER A 390 18.44 5.16 13.61
C SER A 390 18.48 4.38 12.32
N GLU A 391 18.24 3.08 12.44
CA GLU A 391 18.06 2.20 11.30
C GLU A 391 16.69 2.43 10.64
N ILE A 392 16.66 2.26 9.32
CA ILE A 392 15.47 2.41 8.48
C ILE A 392 15.40 1.28 7.45
N GLU A 393 14.19 0.78 7.21
CA GLU A 393 13.92 -0.15 6.11
C GLU A 393 12.88 0.46 5.16
N GLY A 394 13.12 0.27 3.86
CA GLY A 394 12.09 0.39 2.82
C GLY A 394 11.26 -0.89 2.73
N ASN A 395 10.34 -0.97 1.79
CA ASN A 395 9.53 -2.16 1.57
C ASN A 395 10.00 -2.98 0.35
N SER A 396 9.53 -4.22 0.23
CA SER A 396 9.84 -5.13 -0.89
C SER A 396 8.59 -5.55 -1.68
N THR A 397 7.54 -4.74 -1.65
CA THR A 397 6.26 -5.07 -2.28
C THR A 397 6.40 -5.25 -3.79
N ASP A 398 7.11 -4.33 -4.46
CA ASP A 398 7.36 -4.39 -5.90
C ASP A 398 8.11 -5.68 -6.28
N LEU A 399 9.11 -6.10 -5.48
CA LEU A 399 9.79 -7.40 -5.63
C LEU A 399 8.77 -8.55 -5.52
N PHE A 400 7.96 -8.53 -4.48
CA PHE A 400 7.04 -9.63 -4.15
C PHE A 400 5.96 -9.81 -5.22
N VAL A 401 5.29 -8.72 -5.64
CA VAL A 401 4.27 -8.75 -6.69
C VAL A 401 4.88 -9.12 -8.05
N THR A 402 6.07 -8.57 -8.39
CA THR A 402 6.76 -8.89 -9.64
C THR A 402 7.13 -10.37 -9.70
N TYR A 403 7.71 -10.92 -8.63
CA TYR A 403 8.07 -12.33 -8.57
C TYR A 403 6.84 -13.22 -8.71
N TRP A 404 5.81 -13.01 -7.89
CA TRP A 404 4.66 -13.90 -7.91
C TRP A 404 3.83 -13.78 -9.18
N PHE A 405 3.70 -12.59 -9.77
CA PHE A 405 3.13 -12.42 -11.11
C PHE A 405 3.87 -13.28 -12.15
N GLY A 406 5.21 -13.20 -12.17
CA GLY A 406 6.01 -13.98 -13.10
C GLY A 406 5.93 -15.50 -12.86
N ARG A 407 5.87 -15.94 -11.60
CA ARG A 407 5.67 -17.35 -11.23
C ARG A 407 4.30 -17.86 -11.69
N ASP A 408 3.27 -17.05 -11.48
CA ASP A 408 1.88 -17.37 -11.80
C ASP A 408 1.66 -17.56 -13.31
N HIS A 409 2.34 -16.75 -14.13
CA HIS A 409 2.28 -16.84 -15.58
C HIS A 409 3.37 -17.72 -16.21
N GLY A 410 4.12 -18.49 -15.41
CA GLY A 410 5.14 -19.41 -15.90
C GLY A 410 6.35 -18.75 -16.55
N ILE A 411 6.56 -17.45 -16.31
CA ILE A 411 7.71 -16.68 -16.83
C ILE A 411 8.93 -16.86 -15.92
N ILE A 412 8.72 -16.92 -14.60
CA ILE A 412 9.77 -17.12 -13.61
C ILE A 412 9.85 -18.61 -13.24
N ASP A 413 11.02 -19.20 -13.47
CA ASP A 413 11.32 -20.57 -13.09
C ASP A 413 11.32 -20.71 -11.55
N PRO A 414 10.67 -21.74 -10.96
CA PRO A 414 10.70 -21.97 -9.52
C PRO A 414 12.11 -22.14 -8.93
N ALA A 415 13.08 -22.57 -9.75
CA ALA A 415 14.44 -22.85 -9.30
C ALA A 415 15.37 -21.63 -9.28
N TRP A 416 14.93 -20.48 -9.80
CA TRP A 416 15.76 -19.26 -9.85
C TRP A 416 16.01 -18.63 -8.49
#